data_AF-B9SMY5-F1
#
_entry.id   AF-B9SMY5-F1
#
_cell.length_a   1.000
_cell.length_b   1.000
_cell.length_c   1.000
_cell.angle_alpha   90.00
_cell.angle_beta   90.00
_cell.angle_gamma   90.00
#
_symmetry.space_group_name_H-M   'P 1'
#
loop_
_entity.id
_entity.type
_entity.pdbx_description
1 polymer ?
#
loop_
_entity_poly.entity_id
_entity_poly.type
_entity_poly.pdbx_seq_one_letter_code
_entity_poly.pdbx_strand_id
1 'polypeptide(L)'
;MVVGYFALALCTVIFFLLFTPNVCFAQKMNVIDNCWRQNPNWRRSRQQLATCSVGFAGKMTNNIGKSVTPYKVTDPSDDPLNPKPGTLRYGATMIDGKVWITFKRNMNINLRKPLLISSFTTLDGRGVDVHISGNACLLVYKATDVIIHGLRIHHCKAVGPSSVRGPNGQIVPLGQMDGDAIRLVSASKVWIDHNTLYACQDGLLDVTRGSTDVTISNNWFKDQDKVMLLGHDDGYIRDKNMKVTVVFNHFGPNCNQRMPRVRHGYAHVTNNLYQGWQQYAIGGSMNPSIKSEANYFIAPKGGKKEMPGLSNQ
;
A
#
# COMPACT_ATOMS: atom_id res chain seq x y z
N MET A 1 3.88 -24.11 92.36
CA MET A 1 5.16 -24.28 91.63
C MET A 1 4.88 -25.17 90.44
N VAL A 2 4.94 -24.60 89.23
CA VAL A 2 5.45 -25.12 87.95
C VAL A 2 4.82 -24.22 86.88
N VAL A 3 5.65 -23.37 86.31
CA VAL A 3 5.34 -22.46 85.19
C VAL A 3 5.62 -23.25 83.91
N GLY A 4 4.61 -23.38 83.03
CA GLY A 4 4.77 -23.98 81.70
C GLY A 4 4.63 -22.92 80.62
N TYR A 5 5.75 -22.54 80.00
CA TYR A 5 5.80 -21.67 78.83
C TYR A 5 5.46 -22.47 77.56
N PHE A 6 4.41 -22.07 76.84
CA PHE A 6 4.17 -22.51 75.46
C PHE A 6 4.78 -21.49 74.51
N ALA A 7 5.83 -21.90 73.78
CA ALA A 7 6.43 -21.14 72.69
C ALA A 7 5.61 -21.34 71.41
N LEU A 8 5.04 -20.26 70.85
CA LEU A 8 4.47 -20.23 69.51
C LEU A 8 5.59 -20.08 68.48
N ALA A 9 5.79 -21.07 67.62
CA ALA A 9 6.68 -20.99 66.46
C ALA A 9 5.99 -20.19 65.33
N LEU A 10 6.53 -19.00 65.02
CA LEU A 10 6.11 -18.20 63.87
C LEU A 10 6.70 -18.82 62.59
N CYS A 11 5.84 -19.41 61.76
CA CYS A 11 6.23 -19.91 60.43
C CYS A 11 6.16 -18.75 59.43
N THR A 12 7.29 -18.09 59.16
CA THR A 12 7.40 -17.07 58.11
C THR A 12 7.42 -17.74 56.73
N VAL A 13 6.30 -17.69 56.02
CA VAL A 13 6.20 -18.11 54.61
C VAL A 13 6.77 -16.99 53.73
N ILE A 14 7.99 -17.18 53.22
CA ILE A 14 8.60 -16.29 52.22
C ILE A 14 7.95 -16.58 50.87
N PHE A 15 7.11 -15.67 50.40
CA PHE A 15 6.50 -15.74 49.08
C PHE A 15 7.54 -15.30 48.03
N PHE A 16 8.22 -16.27 47.40
CA PHE A 16 9.06 -15.99 46.23
C PHE A 16 8.15 -15.63 45.04
N LEU A 17 8.02 -14.34 44.76
CA LEU A 17 7.46 -13.84 43.50
C LEU A 17 8.40 -14.27 42.37
N LEU A 18 8.08 -15.37 41.70
CA LEU A 18 8.67 -15.75 40.42
C LEU A 18 8.27 -14.69 39.38
N PHE A 19 9.12 -13.67 39.22
CA PHE A 19 9.10 -12.83 38.03
C PHE A 19 9.53 -13.70 36.84
N THR A 20 8.56 -14.30 36.15
CA THR A 20 8.80 -14.81 34.81
C THR A 20 9.07 -13.58 33.93
N PRO A 21 10.27 -13.40 33.35
CA PRO A 21 10.47 -12.34 32.38
C PRO A 21 9.51 -12.63 31.23
N ASN A 22 8.61 -11.69 30.93
CA ASN A 22 7.91 -11.68 29.66
C ASN A 22 8.98 -11.67 28.57
N VAL A 23 9.28 -12.84 28.01
CA VAL A 23 10.06 -12.96 26.78
C VAL A 23 9.15 -12.38 25.70
N CYS A 24 9.17 -11.06 25.57
CA CYS A 24 8.62 -10.38 24.44
C CYS A 24 9.47 -10.84 23.25
N PHE A 25 8.98 -11.82 22.50
CA PHE A 25 9.53 -12.12 21.18
C PHE A 25 9.48 -10.81 20.42
N ALA A 26 10.62 -10.11 20.32
CA ALA A 26 10.75 -8.96 19.45
C ALA A 26 10.50 -9.48 18.04
N GLN A 27 9.28 -9.29 17.54
CA GLN A 27 8.92 -9.67 16.18
C GLN A 27 9.87 -8.89 15.26
N LYS A 28 10.81 -9.59 14.63
CA LYS A 28 11.81 -8.99 13.77
C LYS A 28 11.08 -8.31 12.61
N MET A 29 10.98 -6.99 12.66
CA MET A 29 10.36 -6.19 11.60
C MET A 29 11.18 -6.29 10.32
N ASN A 30 10.52 -6.22 9.17
CA ASN A 30 11.23 -6.13 7.90
C ASN A 30 12.00 -4.80 7.77
N VAL A 31 12.88 -4.70 6.78
CA VAL A 31 13.80 -3.56 6.63
C VAL A 31 13.10 -2.20 6.45
N ILE A 32 11.92 -2.17 5.82
CA ILE A 32 11.13 -0.94 5.65
C ILE A 32 10.58 -0.50 7.00
N ASP A 33 9.88 -1.41 7.68
CA ASP A 33 9.20 -1.10 8.94
C ASP A 33 10.20 -0.81 10.07
N ASN A 34 11.31 -1.54 10.13
CA ASN A 34 12.38 -1.33 11.09
C ASN A 34 12.97 0.10 11.01
N CYS A 35 12.95 0.72 9.83
CA CYS A 35 13.53 2.05 9.60
C CYS A 35 12.71 3.20 10.23
N TRP A 36 11.38 3.07 10.36
CA TRP A 36 10.54 4.15 10.89
C TRP A 36 9.68 3.77 12.10
N ARG A 37 9.25 2.51 12.22
CA ARG A 37 8.32 2.09 13.29
C ARG A 37 8.95 2.13 14.67
N GLN A 38 10.28 2.00 14.75
CA GLN A 38 11.01 2.12 16.02
C GLN A 38 10.98 3.55 16.59
N ASN A 39 10.62 4.57 15.81
CA ASN A 39 10.53 5.93 16.31
C ASN A 39 9.21 6.15 17.10
N PRO A 40 9.26 6.27 18.44
CA PRO A 40 8.05 6.51 19.24
C PRO A 40 7.40 7.87 18.90
N ASN A 41 8.19 8.80 18.36
CA ASN A 41 7.78 10.13 17.96
C ASN A 41 7.44 10.25 16.46
N TRP A 42 7.12 9.15 15.78
CA TRP A 42 6.80 9.16 14.34
C TRP A 42 5.72 10.20 13.96
N ARG A 43 4.81 10.55 14.87
CA ARG A 43 3.78 11.59 14.67
C ARG A 43 4.38 12.97 14.45
N ARG A 44 5.49 13.30 15.13
CA ARG A 44 6.24 14.55 14.98
C ARG A 44 7.24 14.46 13.82
N SER A 45 7.65 13.25 13.43
CA SER A 45 8.62 12.98 12.38
C SER A 45 8.00 12.23 11.20
N ARG A 46 6.77 12.60 10.78
CA ARG A 46 6.01 11.84 9.76
C ARG A 46 6.82 11.61 8.48
N GLN A 47 7.56 12.64 8.05
CA GLN A 47 8.39 12.62 6.85
C GLN A 47 9.56 11.62 6.90
N GLN A 48 9.96 11.13 8.08
CA GLN A 48 10.98 10.07 8.19
C GLN A 48 10.60 8.83 7.38
N LEU A 49 9.30 8.53 7.25
CA LEU A 49 8.81 7.41 6.45
C LEU A 49 9.41 7.41 5.03
N ALA A 50 9.54 8.57 4.40
CA ALA A 50 10.02 8.69 3.02
C ALA A 50 11.47 8.23 2.81
N THR A 51 12.27 8.12 3.88
CA THR A 51 13.64 7.59 3.83
C THR A 51 13.69 6.07 4.01
N CYS A 52 12.54 5.41 4.17
CA CYS A 52 12.48 3.98 4.50
C CYS A 52 12.09 3.08 3.32
N SER A 53 11.59 3.64 2.22
CA SER A 53 11.36 2.90 0.98
C SER A 53 12.64 2.19 0.48
N VAL A 54 12.46 1.07 -0.20
CA VAL A 54 13.50 0.24 -0.82
C VAL A 54 13.08 -0.13 -2.24
N GLY A 55 13.86 -0.94 -2.95
CA GLY A 55 13.50 -1.38 -4.31
C GLY A 55 13.61 -0.25 -5.35
N PHE A 56 12.88 -0.38 -6.45
CA PHE A 56 13.05 0.52 -7.60
C PHE A 56 12.51 1.94 -7.38
N ALA A 57 11.50 2.16 -6.54
CA ALA A 57 11.14 3.53 -6.15
C ALA A 57 12.29 4.26 -5.43
N GLY A 58 13.21 3.49 -4.84
CA GLY A 58 14.31 4.02 -4.04
C GLY A 58 13.79 4.83 -2.85
N LYS A 59 14.64 5.73 -2.36
CA LYS A 59 14.25 6.66 -1.30
C LYS A 59 13.37 7.77 -1.87
N MET A 60 12.30 8.10 -1.14
CA MET A 60 11.31 9.12 -1.54
C MET A 60 11.68 10.50 -1.00
N THR A 61 12.97 10.85 -1.01
CA THR A 61 13.50 12.08 -0.39
C THR A 61 13.01 13.37 -1.07
N ASN A 62 12.47 13.28 -2.28
CA ASN A 62 11.83 14.40 -2.94
C ASN A 62 10.50 14.80 -2.29
N ASN A 63 9.85 13.91 -1.54
CA ASN A 63 8.59 14.16 -0.84
C ASN A 63 8.74 14.83 0.54
N ILE A 64 9.96 15.17 0.95
CA ILE A 64 10.25 15.71 2.28
C ILE A 64 11.00 17.05 2.21
N GLY A 65 11.14 17.70 3.36
CA GLY A 65 11.88 18.94 3.54
C GLY A 65 10.99 20.13 3.90
N LYS A 66 11.63 21.30 4.07
CA LYS A 66 10.96 22.53 4.52
C LYS A 66 9.91 23.07 3.54
N SER A 67 10.02 22.72 2.25
CA SER A 67 9.08 23.15 1.21
C SER A 67 7.82 22.28 1.11
N VAL A 68 7.68 21.26 1.97
CA VAL A 68 6.49 20.41 1.97
C VAL A 68 5.35 21.09 2.69
N THR A 69 4.25 21.30 1.99
CA THR A 69 3.01 21.81 2.54
C THR A 69 2.30 20.72 3.35
N PRO A 70 2.15 20.87 4.68
CA PRO A 70 1.32 19.96 5.45
C PRO A 70 -0.15 20.22 5.15
N TYR A 71 -0.90 19.18 4.79
CA TYR A 71 -2.32 19.28 4.56
C TYR A 71 -3.07 18.25 5.40
N LYS A 72 -4.20 18.65 5.98
CA LYS A 72 -5.02 17.78 6.83
C LYS A 72 -6.44 17.72 6.29
N VAL A 73 -6.85 16.55 5.84
CA VAL A 73 -8.22 16.25 5.45
C VAL A 73 -9.10 16.29 6.71
N THR A 74 -10.16 17.09 6.64
CA THR A 74 -11.13 17.31 7.72
C THR A 74 -12.56 17.03 7.29
N ASP A 75 -12.81 16.98 5.98
CA ASP A 75 -14.08 16.76 5.33
C ASP A 75 -13.98 15.54 4.39
N PRO A 76 -14.77 14.47 4.60
CA PRO A 76 -14.77 13.30 3.73
C PRO A 76 -15.58 13.48 2.43
N SER A 77 -16.22 14.63 2.22
CA SER A 77 -16.99 14.91 1.01
C SER A 77 -16.11 14.99 -0.23
N ASP A 78 -16.71 14.71 -1.40
CA ASP A 78 -16.04 14.77 -2.70
C ASP A 78 -16.87 15.58 -3.70
N ASP A 79 -16.24 16.59 -4.29
CA ASP A 79 -16.73 17.31 -5.47
C ASP A 79 -15.67 17.17 -6.56
N PRO A 80 -15.93 16.36 -7.61
CA PRO A 80 -14.99 16.10 -8.70
C PRO A 80 -14.47 17.33 -9.41
N LEU A 81 -15.27 18.40 -9.46
CA LEU A 81 -14.95 19.60 -10.21
C LEU A 81 -14.58 20.73 -9.27
N ASN A 82 -15.26 20.94 -8.15
CA ASN A 82 -15.02 22.09 -7.27
C ASN A 82 -14.67 21.63 -5.85
N PRO A 83 -13.52 20.96 -5.66
CA PRO A 83 -13.15 20.46 -4.35
C PRO A 83 -12.93 21.62 -3.38
N LYS A 84 -13.43 21.48 -2.15
CA LYS A 84 -13.31 22.50 -1.11
C LYS A 84 -12.06 22.27 -0.25
N PRO A 85 -11.42 23.33 0.29
CA PRO A 85 -10.41 23.16 1.33
C PRO A 85 -10.94 22.28 2.47
N GLY A 86 -10.11 21.36 2.95
CA GLY A 86 -10.48 20.33 3.91
C GLY A 86 -10.80 18.96 3.28
N THR A 87 -11.09 18.88 1.97
CA THR A 87 -11.34 17.61 1.27
C THR A 87 -10.06 16.95 0.76
N LEU A 88 -10.07 15.62 0.60
CA LEU A 88 -8.93 14.89 0.02
C LEU A 88 -8.62 15.36 -1.40
N ARG A 89 -9.64 15.57 -2.24
CA ARG A 89 -9.44 16.00 -3.62
C ARG A 89 -8.75 17.36 -3.70
N TYR A 90 -9.11 18.31 -2.84
CA TYR A 90 -8.44 19.60 -2.80
C TYR A 90 -6.95 19.41 -2.51
N GLY A 91 -6.62 18.64 -1.46
CA GLY A 91 -5.23 18.39 -1.09
C GLY A 91 -4.40 17.75 -2.21
N ALA A 92 -4.99 16.80 -2.94
CA ALA A 92 -4.30 16.04 -3.98
C ALA A 92 -4.17 16.77 -5.34
N THR A 93 -4.93 17.85 -5.57
CA THR A 93 -5.06 18.47 -6.91
C THR A 93 -4.87 19.98 -6.94
N MET A 94 -5.19 20.69 -5.85
CA MET A 94 -5.20 22.16 -5.81
C MET A 94 -3.95 22.77 -5.16
N ILE A 95 -3.12 21.96 -4.50
CA ILE A 95 -1.91 22.45 -3.82
C ILE A 95 -0.73 22.33 -4.77
N ASP A 96 -0.13 23.46 -5.09
CA ASP A 96 1.07 23.52 -5.92
C ASP A 96 2.31 23.05 -5.12
N GLY A 97 3.18 22.31 -5.80
CA GLY A 97 4.43 21.82 -5.22
C GLY A 97 4.26 20.55 -4.38
N LYS A 98 5.04 20.44 -3.30
CA LYS A 98 5.11 19.21 -2.49
C LYS A 98 4.06 19.24 -1.39
N VAL A 99 3.31 18.15 -1.23
CA VAL A 99 2.25 18.09 -0.21
C VAL A 99 2.32 16.79 0.59
N TRP A 100 2.17 16.92 1.92
CA TRP A 100 2.01 15.78 2.83
C TRP A 100 0.61 15.80 3.43
N ILE A 101 -0.25 14.92 2.91
CA ILE A 101 -1.66 14.83 3.24
C ILE A 101 -1.85 13.84 4.39
N THR A 102 -2.47 14.30 5.47
CA THR A 102 -2.87 13.50 6.64
C THR A 102 -4.37 13.62 6.87
N PHE A 103 -4.91 12.82 7.78
CA PHE A 103 -6.35 12.75 8.05
C PHE A 103 -6.63 13.08 9.52
N LYS A 104 -7.64 13.92 9.78
CA LYS A 104 -7.95 14.41 11.13
C LYS A 104 -8.52 13.32 12.06
N ARG A 105 -9.29 12.38 11.51
CA ARG A 105 -10.04 11.34 12.21
C ARG A 105 -10.27 10.16 11.27
N ASN A 106 -10.88 9.10 11.78
CA ASN A 106 -11.37 8.02 10.93
C ASN A 106 -12.38 8.57 9.92
N MET A 107 -12.30 8.15 8.66
CA MET A 107 -13.13 8.68 7.57
C MET A 107 -13.42 7.61 6.52
N ASN A 108 -14.66 7.64 6.02
CA ASN A 108 -15.06 6.95 4.80
C ASN A 108 -15.21 8.00 3.69
N ILE A 109 -14.30 7.99 2.73
CA ILE A 109 -14.29 8.91 1.58
C ILE A 109 -14.85 8.15 0.38
N ASN A 110 -16.06 8.52 -0.03
CA ASN A 110 -16.71 7.96 -1.21
C ASN A 110 -16.50 8.89 -2.41
N LEU A 111 -15.62 8.51 -3.32
CA LEU A 111 -15.27 9.28 -4.50
C LEU A 111 -16.39 9.24 -5.53
N ARG A 112 -16.79 10.40 -6.02
CA ARG A 112 -17.82 10.52 -7.06
C ARG A 112 -17.28 10.25 -8.46
N LYS A 113 -15.98 10.45 -8.65
CA LYS A 113 -15.21 10.29 -9.90
C LYS A 113 -13.73 9.97 -9.57
N PRO A 114 -12.90 9.51 -10.53
CA PRO A 114 -11.50 9.20 -10.27
C PRO A 114 -10.76 10.36 -9.60
N LEU A 115 -9.91 10.06 -8.61
CA LEU A 115 -9.10 11.04 -7.92
C LEU A 115 -7.68 11.05 -8.51
N LEU A 116 -7.34 12.12 -9.21
CA LEU A 116 -5.97 12.37 -9.65
C LEU A 116 -5.08 12.72 -8.45
N ILE A 117 -3.92 12.07 -8.38
CA ILE A 117 -2.88 12.38 -7.40
C ILE A 117 -1.73 13.09 -8.12
N SER A 118 -1.46 14.34 -7.73
CA SER A 118 -0.40 15.15 -8.33
C SER A 118 0.99 14.65 -7.94
N SER A 119 2.01 15.03 -8.71
CA SER A 119 3.42 14.77 -8.36
C SER A 119 3.78 15.29 -6.97
N PHE A 120 4.81 14.70 -6.35
CA PHE A 120 5.32 15.11 -5.03
C PHE A 120 4.27 15.07 -3.90
N THR A 121 3.29 14.18 -4.03
CA THR A 121 2.20 14.02 -3.06
C THR A 121 2.41 12.79 -2.19
N THR A 122 2.25 12.97 -0.87
CA THR A 122 2.16 11.85 0.08
C THR A 122 0.76 11.78 0.65
N LEU A 123 0.11 10.63 0.54
CA LEU A 123 -1.08 10.27 1.32
C LEU A 123 -0.64 9.42 2.52
N ASP A 124 -0.82 9.94 3.73
CA ASP A 124 -0.38 9.30 4.98
C ASP A 124 -1.57 9.06 5.92
N GLY A 125 -2.10 7.84 5.86
CA GLY A 125 -3.21 7.36 6.69
C GLY A 125 -2.84 7.03 8.14
N ARG A 126 -1.56 7.14 8.55
CA ARG A 126 -1.15 6.69 9.89
C ARG A 126 -1.86 7.42 11.01
N GLY A 127 -2.34 6.63 11.97
CA GLY A 127 -2.93 7.08 13.23
C GLY A 127 -4.46 7.18 13.22
N VAL A 128 -5.10 6.93 12.09
CA VAL A 128 -6.55 6.89 11.92
C VAL A 128 -6.93 5.82 10.88
N ASP A 129 -8.21 5.47 10.82
CA ASP A 129 -8.74 4.54 9.84
C ASP A 129 -9.39 5.28 8.66
N VAL A 130 -8.79 5.16 7.47
CA VAL A 130 -9.25 5.88 6.26
C VAL A 130 -9.62 4.87 5.20
N HIS A 131 -10.91 4.86 4.85
CA HIS A 131 -11.45 4.08 3.75
C HIS A 131 -11.69 4.98 2.53
N ILE A 132 -11.27 4.51 1.35
CA ILE A 132 -11.52 5.12 0.04
C ILE A 132 -12.28 4.11 -0.82
N SER A 133 -13.40 4.54 -1.39
CA SER A 133 -14.26 3.72 -2.25
C SER A 133 -14.98 4.60 -3.27
N GLY A 134 -15.81 4.01 -4.14
CA GLY A 134 -16.68 4.78 -5.03
C GLY A 134 -16.41 4.56 -6.51
N ASN A 135 -16.51 5.63 -7.31
CA ASN A 135 -16.40 5.59 -8.76
C ASN A 135 -14.97 5.81 -9.23
N ALA A 136 -14.36 4.76 -9.76
CA ALA A 136 -12.92 4.54 -9.73
C ALA A 136 -12.36 4.79 -8.32
N CYS A 137 -11.04 4.89 -8.19
CA CYS A 137 -10.43 5.32 -6.95
C CYS A 137 -9.24 6.23 -7.27
N LEU A 138 -8.00 5.78 -7.00
CA LEU A 138 -6.82 6.63 -7.14
C LEU A 138 -6.19 6.47 -8.52
N LEU A 139 -5.88 7.59 -9.17
CA LEU A 139 -5.19 7.64 -10.46
C LEU A 139 -3.93 8.50 -10.33
N VAL A 140 -2.76 7.91 -10.54
CA VAL A 140 -1.49 8.61 -10.71
C VAL A 140 -1.19 8.66 -12.20
N TYR A 141 -1.47 9.81 -12.82
CA TYR A 141 -1.35 10.00 -14.27
C TYR A 141 -0.29 11.04 -14.60
N LYS A 142 0.75 10.65 -15.35
CA LYS A 142 1.87 11.52 -15.75
C LYS A 142 2.48 12.27 -14.55
N ALA A 143 2.63 11.58 -13.43
CA ALA A 143 3.10 12.14 -12.17
C ALA A 143 4.30 11.36 -11.62
N THR A 144 5.09 12.02 -10.78
CA THR A 144 6.30 11.45 -10.16
C THR A 144 6.35 11.68 -8.67
N ASP A 145 7.11 10.85 -7.95
CA ASP A 145 7.39 11.02 -6.52
C ASP A 145 6.07 11.03 -5.70
N VAL A 146 5.35 9.91 -5.74
CA VAL A 146 4.07 9.74 -5.03
C VAL A 146 4.19 8.65 -3.98
N ILE A 147 3.73 8.92 -2.76
CA ILE A 147 3.63 7.94 -1.67
C ILE A 147 2.15 7.73 -1.33
N ILE A 148 1.69 6.49 -1.36
CA ILE A 148 0.33 6.10 -0.93
C ILE A 148 0.50 5.13 0.24
N HIS A 149 0.23 5.61 1.46
CA HIS A 149 0.57 4.88 2.67
C HIS A 149 -0.58 4.78 3.69
N GLY A 150 -0.85 3.56 4.16
CA GLY A 150 -1.72 3.33 5.31
C GLY A 150 -3.22 3.51 5.06
N LEU A 151 -3.71 3.24 3.84
CA LEU A 151 -5.12 3.42 3.45
C LEU A 151 -5.84 2.09 3.25
N ARG A 152 -7.17 2.08 3.42
CA ARG A 152 -8.05 0.98 3.00
C ARG A 152 -8.76 1.40 1.72
N ILE A 153 -8.51 0.75 0.59
CA ILE A 153 -9.12 1.12 -0.71
C ILE A 153 -9.89 -0.07 -1.25
N HIS A 154 -11.18 0.11 -1.49
CA HIS A 154 -12.07 -1.01 -1.79
C HIS A 154 -13.35 -0.60 -2.50
N HIS A 155 -14.07 -1.56 -3.08
CA HIS A 155 -15.37 -1.32 -3.70
C HIS A 155 -15.33 -0.17 -4.74
N CYS A 156 -14.21 -0.05 -5.45
CA CYS A 156 -14.03 0.86 -6.56
C CYS A 156 -14.79 0.32 -7.78
N LYS A 157 -15.54 1.17 -8.46
CA LYS A 157 -16.46 0.80 -9.54
C LYS A 157 -16.06 1.43 -10.86
N ALA A 158 -16.39 0.76 -11.95
CA ALA A 158 -16.23 1.30 -13.28
C ALA A 158 -17.05 2.59 -13.44
N VAL A 159 -16.50 3.54 -14.19
CA VAL A 159 -17.16 4.81 -14.46
C VAL A 159 -16.85 5.25 -15.89
N GLY A 160 -17.89 5.72 -16.59
CA GLY A 160 -17.73 6.26 -17.93
C GLY A 160 -16.86 7.53 -17.96
N PRO A 161 -16.54 8.03 -19.17
CA PRO A 161 -15.76 9.24 -19.36
C PRO A 161 -16.25 10.41 -18.50
N SER A 162 -15.32 11.18 -17.94
CA SER A 162 -15.66 12.30 -17.07
C SER A 162 -14.54 13.30 -16.94
N SER A 163 -14.90 14.55 -16.66
CA SER A 163 -13.95 15.59 -16.29
C SER A 163 -13.79 15.64 -14.78
N VAL A 164 -12.54 15.75 -14.32
CA VAL A 164 -12.20 15.86 -12.90
C VAL A 164 -11.18 16.98 -12.68
N ARG A 165 -11.10 17.48 -11.46
CA ARG A 165 -10.02 18.36 -11.02
C ARG A 165 -8.73 17.54 -10.96
N GLY A 166 -7.68 18.07 -11.59
CA GLY A 166 -6.33 17.52 -11.65
C GLY A 166 -5.28 18.52 -11.17
N PRO A 167 -3.99 18.24 -11.41
CA PRO A 167 -2.88 19.05 -10.90
C PRO A 167 -3.01 20.54 -11.18
N ASN A 168 -2.57 21.36 -10.22
CA ASN A 168 -2.66 22.83 -10.25
C ASN A 168 -4.09 23.33 -10.50
N GLY A 169 -5.08 22.57 -10.04
CA GLY A 169 -6.49 22.87 -10.20
C GLY A 169 -7.01 22.85 -11.65
N GLN A 170 -6.32 22.23 -12.59
CA GLN A 170 -6.81 22.14 -13.97
C GLN A 170 -7.97 21.14 -14.10
N ILE A 171 -8.86 21.37 -15.06
CA ILE A 171 -9.88 20.36 -15.42
C ILE A 171 -9.25 19.38 -16.40
N VAL A 172 -9.25 18.10 -16.04
CA VAL A 172 -8.68 17.02 -16.84
C VAL A 172 -9.80 16.11 -17.33
N PRO A 173 -10.02 16.00 -18.65
CA PRO A 173 -10.92 15.00 -19.20
C PRO A 173 -10.29 13.61 -19.11
N LEU A 174 -11.03 12.66 -18.56
CA LEU A 174 -10.63 11.25 -18.47
C LEU A 174 -11.55 10.39 -19.32
N GLY A 175 -10.98 9.36 -19.94
CA GLY A 175 -11.73 8.30 -20.59
C GLY A 175 -12.44 7.39 -19.58
N GLN A 176 -12.98 6.28 -20.07
CA GLN A 176 -13.56 5.24 -19.23
C GLN A 176 -12.52 4.66 -18.26
N MET A 177 -12.94 4.43 -17.02
CA MET A 177 -12.14 3.78 -15.98
C MET A 177 -12.83 2.49 -15.52
N ASP A 178 -12.04 1.43 -15.34
CA ASP A 178 -12.53 0.07 -15.17
C ASP A 178 -12.92 -0.28 -13.73
N GLY A 179 -12.51 0.57 -12.77
CA GLY A 179 -12.83 0.39 -11.34
C GLY A 179 -11.69 -0.17 -10.51
N ASP A 180 -10.43 0.11 -10.90
CA ASP A 180 -9.25 -0.28 -10.11
C ASP A 180 -9.11 0.53 -8.81
N ALA A 181 -8.48 -0.04 -7.79
CA ALA A 181 -8.21 0.67 -6.54
C ALA A 181 -7.15 1.76 -6.71
N ILE A 182 -6.03 1.41 -7.34
CA ILE A 182 -4.93 2.32 -7.66
C ILE A 182 -4.48 2.04 -9.09
N ARG A 183 -4.42 3.07 -9.92
CA ARG A 183 -3.92 2.97 -11.29
C ARG A 183 -2.78 3.95 -11.52
N LEU A 184 -1.65 3.45 -12.01
CA LEU A 184 -0.48 4.21 -12.43
C LEU A 184 -0.40 4.20 -13.96
N VAL A 185 -0.38 5.39 -14.56
CA VAL A 185 -0.34 5.58 -16.01
C VAL A 185 0.72 6.61 -16.35
N SER A 186 1.80 6.18 -17.02
CA SER A 186 2.96 7.01 -17.29
C SER A 186 3.52 7.69 -16.03
N ALA A 187 3.53 6.99 -14.90
CA ALA A 187 4.00 7.50 -13.62
C ALA A 187 5.40 6.96 -13.27
N SER A 188 6.23 7.75 -12.61
CA SER A 188 7.57 7.33 -12.18
C SER A 188 7.74 7.50 -10.69
N LYS A 189 8.60 6.68 -10.07
CA LYS A 189 9.01 6.86 -8.67
C LYS A 189 7.80 6.90 -7.72
N VAL A 190 7.11 5.77 -7.60
CA VAL A 190 5.88 5.64 -6.80
C VAL A 190 6.05 4.57 -5.74
N TRP A 191 5.67 4.88 -4.50
CA TRP A 191 5.71 3.95 -3.37
C TRP A 191 4.32 3.70 -2.81
N ILE A 192 3.87 2.45 -2.85
CA ILE A 192 2.56 2.00 -2.38
C ILE A 192 2.81 1.09 -1.18
N ASP A 193 2.52 1.58 0.02
CA ASP A 193 2.95 0.94 1.27
C ASP A 193 1.87 0.81 2.34
N HIS A 194 1.79 -0.34 3.03
CA HIS A 194 0.88 -0.51 4.18
C HIS A 194 -0.62 -0.26 3.87
N ASN A 195 -1.05 -0.45 2.62
CA ASN A 195 -2.45 -0.32 2.24
C ASN A 195 -3.18 -1.66 2.35
N THR A 196 -4.49 -1.62 2.62
CA THR A 196 -5.37 -2.78 2.45
C THR A 196 -6.25 -2.58 1.23
N LEU A 197 -6.18 -3.49 0.26
CA LEU A 197 -6.81 -3.38 -1.06
C LEU A 197 -7.70 -4.59 -1.31
N TYR A 198 -8.99 -4.39 -1.60
CA TYR A 198 -9.94 -5.51 -1.75
C TYR A 198 -11.25 -5.15 -2.47
N ALA A 199 -11.93 -6.16 -3.01
CA ALA A 199 -13.30 -6.09 -3.52
C ALA A 199 -13.57 -4.94 -4.52
N CYS A 200 -12.64 -4.69 -5.44
CA CYS A 200 -12.83 -3.74 -6.54
C CYS A 200 -13.41 -4.43 -7.77
N GLN A 201 -14.09 -3.66 -8.62
CA GLN A 201 -14.82 -4.20 -9.76
C GLN A 201 -13.91 -4.83 -10.83
N ASP A 202 -12.73 -4.27 -11.08
CA ASP A 202 -11.74 -4.85 -12.01
C ASP A 202 -10.45 -5.29 -11.29
N GLY A 203 -9.39 -4.49 -11.33
CA GLY A 203 -8.13 -4.74 -10.64
C GLY A 203 -8.04 -4.12 -9.25
N LEU A 204 -7.00 -4.45 -8.47
CA LEU A 204 -6.61 -3.63 -7.31
C LEU A 204 -5.51 -2.64 -7.68
N LEU A 205 -4.46 -3.11 -8.36
CA LEU A 205 -3.32 -2.27 -8.70
C LEU A 205 -2.83 -2.49 -10.13
N ASP A 206 -2.89 -1.43 -10.93
CA ASP A 206 -2.44 -1.43 -12.31
C ASP A 206 -1.25 -0.47 -12.51
N VAL A 207 -0.16 -0.98 -13.08
CA VAL A 207 1.05 -0.20 -13.43
C VAL A 207 1.26 -0.32 -14.93
N THR A 208 1.03 0.78 -15.66
CA THR A 208 0.88 0.70 -17.13
C THR A 208 1.47 1.90 -17.86
N ARG A 209 1.56 1.78 -19.19
CA ARG A 209 1.82 2.89 -20.12
C ARG A 209 3.13 3.64 -19.83
N GLY A 210 4.21 2.89 -19.62
CA GLY A 210 5.56 3.40 -19.37
C GLY A 210 5.81 3.81 -17.94
N SER A 211 4.94 3.40 -17.00
CA SER A 211 5.20 3.62 -15.58
C SER A 211 6.41 2.81 -15.13
N THR A 212 7.26 3.36 -14.27
CA THR A 212 8.49 2.70 -13.81
C THR A 212 8.95 3.21 -12.45
N ASP A 213 9.99 2.59 -11.90
CA ASP A 213 10.53 2.90 -10.57
C ASP A 213 9.47 2.83 -9.48
N VAL A 214 8.79 1.68 -9.38
CA VAL A 214 7.69 1.47 -8.44
C VAL A 214 8.08 0.46 -7.37
N THR A 215 7.74 0.75 -6.11
CA THR A 215 7.82 -0.21 -5.00
C THR A 215 6.44 -0.40 -4.39
N ILE A 216 6.03 -1.65 -4.27
CA ILE A 216 4.75 -2.08 -3.69
C ILE A 216 5.09 -2.94 -2.48
N SER A 217 4.89 -2.40 -1.28
CA SER A 217 5.35 -3.05 -0.05
C SER A 217 4.37 -3.09 1.10
N ASN A 218 4.46 -4.13 1.94
CA ASN A 218 3.65 -4.24 3.16
C ASN A 218 2.13 -4.09 2.96
N ASN A 219 1.62 -4.26 1.75
CA ASN A 219 0.20 -4.13 1.48
C ASN A 219 -0.50 -5.46 1.77
N TRP A 220 -1.77 -5.39 2.13
CA TRP A 220 -2.65 -6.53 2.26
C TRP A 220 -3.67 -6.53 1.12
N PHE A 221 -3.51 -7.46 0.18
CA PHE A 221 -4.43 -7.72 -0.91
C PHE A 221 -5.31 -8.90 -0.54
N LYS A 222 -6.64 -8.77 -0.63
CA LYS A 222 -7.58 -9.85 -0.31
C LYS A 222 -8.88 -9.70 -1.10
N ASP A 223 -9.67 -10.78 -1.14
CA ASP A 223 -11.04 -10.77 -1.68
C ASP A 223 -11.12 -10.15 -3.09
N GLN A 224 -10.31 -10.65 -4.01
CA GLN A 224 -10.18 -10.11 -5.35
C GLN A 224 -9.91 -11.19 -6.40
N ASP A 225 -10.55 -11.09 -7.56
CA ASP A 225 -10.17 -11.90 -8.72
C ASP A 225 -8.82 -11.46 -9.32
N LYS A 226 -8.78 -10.26 -9.91
CA LYS A 226 -7.59 -9.69 -10.58
C LYS A 226 -6.85 -8.78 -9.61
N VAL A 227 -5.72 -9.23 -9.07
CA VAL A 227 -5.01 -8.46 -8.02
C VAL A 227 -4.16 -7.33 -8.61
N MET A 228 -3.11 -7.66 -9.36
CA MET A 228 -2.09 -6.71 -9.77
C MET A 228 -1.60 -6.93 -11.20
N LEU A 229 -1.81 -5.95 -12.07
CA LEU A 229 -1.36 -5.98 -13.46
C LEU A 229 -0.18 -5.02 -13.66
N LEU A 230 0.96 -5.57 -14.10
CA LEU A 230 2.14 -4.80 -14.47
C LEU A 230 2.28 -4.90 -15.99
N GLY A 231 1.87 -3.86 -16.72
CA GLY A 231 1.80 -3.83 -18.17
C GLY A 231 0.48 -4.37 -18.73
N HIS A 232 -0.25 -3.52 -19.45
CA HIS A 232 -1.64 -3.80 -19.87
C HIS A 232 -1.78 -4.29 -21.31
N ASP A 233 -0.93 -3.82 -22.21
CA ASP A 233 -1.11 -3.92 -23.66
C ASP A 233 0.05 -4.70 -24.30
N ASP A 234 -0.28 -5.76 -25.05
CA ASP A 234 0.71 -6.64 -25.65
C ASP A 234 1.57 -5.90 -26.70
N GLY A 235 1.03 -4.86 -27.34
CA GLY A 235 1.75 -4.02 -28.31
C GLY A 235 2.51 -2.84 -27.71
N TYR A 236 2.37 -2.56 -26.40
CA TYR A 236 2.96 -1.38 -25.79
C TYR A 236 4.41 -1.61 -25.33
N ILE A 237 5.31 -1.69 -26.31
CA ILE A 237 6.73 -2.05 -26.13
C ILE A 237 7.49 -1.13 -25.14
N ARG A 238 7.02 0.11 -24.91
CA ARG A 238 7.64 1.02 -23.92
C ARG A 238 7.60 0.46 -22.49
N ASP A 239 6.70 -0.47 -22.19
CA ASP A 239 6.66 -1.15 -20.88
C ASP A 239 7.89 -2.07 -20.63
N LYS A 240 8.75 -2.32 -21.63
CA LYS A 240 10.05 -2.98 -21.41
C LYS A 240 10.95 -2.24 -20.41
N ASN A 241 10.76 -0.93 -20.26
CA ASN A 241 11.50 -0.10 -19.31
C ASN A 241 10.88 -0.07 -17.90
N MET A 242 9.72 -0.69 -17.70
CA MET A 242 9.05 -0.77 -16.41
C MET A 242 9.88 -1.61 -15.44
N LYS A 243 10.15 -1.06 -14.25
CA LYS A 243 10.82 -1.74 -13.14
C LYS A 243 9.97 -1.63 -11.88
N VAL A 244 9.58 -2.78 -11.32
CA VAL A 244 8.70 -2.85 -10.14
C VAL A 244 9.28 -3.78 -9.08
N THR A 245 9.28 -3.35 -7.83
CA THR A 245 9.59 -4.20 -6.67
C THR A 245 8.28 -4.51 -5.94
N VAL A 246 7.99 -5.79 -5.74
CA VAL A 246 6.85 -6.30 -4.98
C VAL A 246 7.40 -7.03 -3.76
N VAL A 247 7.29 -6.45 -2.57
CA VAL A 247 8.00 -6.95 -1.37
C VAL A 247 7.21 -6.87 -0.06
N PHE A 248 7.29 -7.90 0.79
CA PHE A 248 6.60 -7.94 2.10
C PHE A 248 5.07 -7.81 2.04
N ASN A 249 4.45 -8.02 0.88
CA ASN A 249 2.99 -7.97 0.77
C ASN A 249 2.38 -9.28 1.26
N HIS A 250 1.13 -9.17 1.74
CA HIS A 250 0.27 -10.29 2.03
C HIS A 250 -0.81 -10.39 0.97
N PHE A 251 -0.77 -11.46 0.20
CA PHE A 251 -1.77 -11.82 -0.79
C PHE A 251 -2.67 -12.95 -0.26
N GLY A 252 -3.89 -12.61 0.09
CA GLY A 252 -4.92 -13.52 0.58
C GLY A 252 -5.56 -13.04 1.89
N PRO A 253 -6.69 -13.62 2.30
CA PRO A 253 -7.38 -14.72 1.63
C PRO A 253 -8.10 -14.28 0.34
N ASN A 254 -8.56 -15.26 -0.44
CA ASN A 254 -9.46 -15.07 -1.58
C ASN A 254 -8.92 -14.18 -2.72
N CYS A 255 -7.62 -14.24 -2.98
CA CYS A 255 -7.03 -13.66 -4.19
C CYS A 255 -6.95 -14.71 -5.28
N ASN A 256 -7.63 -14.53 -6.42
CA ASN A 256 -7.67 -15.56 -7.46
C ASN A 256 -6.37 -15.65 -8.27
N GLN A 257 -5.90 -14.50 -8.79
CA GLN A 257 -4.80 -14.43 -9.76
C GLN A 257 -4.08 -13.07 -9.80
N ARG A 258 -3.00 -13.02 -10.59
CA ARG A 258 -2.22 -11.80 -10.93
C ARG A 258 -1.49 -11.19 -9.72
N MET A 259 -0.63 -11.95 -9.07
CA MET A 259 0.12 -11.51 -7.89
C MET A 259 1.64 -11.63 -8.09
N PRO A 260 2.27 -10.88 -9.02
CA PRO A 260 1.68 -10.06 -10.07
C PRO A 260 1.45 -10.84 -11.38
N ARG A 261 0.74 -10.23 -12.33
CA ARG A 261 0.81 -10.60 -13.76
C ARG A 261 1.60 -9.54 -14.52
N VAL A 262 2.72 -9.94 -15.14
CA VAL A 262 3.69 -9.00 -15.75
C VAL A 262 3.70 -9.10 -17.28
N ARG A 263 3.85 -7.96 -17.96
CA ARG A 263 4.15 -7.85 -19.39
C ARG A 263 5.36 -6.98 -19.65
N HIS A 264 6.21 -7.42 -20.59
CA HIS A 264 7.40 -6.73 -21.11
C HIS A 264 8.51 -6.39 -20.10
N GLY A 265 8.17 -5.69 -19.02
CA GLY A 265 9.12 -5.12 -18.07
C GLY A 265 9.69 -6.13 -17.06
N TYR A 266 10.31 -5.57 -16.03
CA TYR A 266 10.98 -6.31 -14.96
C TYR A 266 10.24 -6.18 -13.62
N ALA A 267 10.00 -7.31 -12.96
CA ALA A 267 9.47 -7.36 -11.59
C ALA A 267 10.41 -8.15 -10.68
N HIS A 268 10.86 -7.52 -9.60
CA HIS A 268 11.48 -8.22 -8.46
C HIS A 268 10.40 -8.51 -7.42
N VAL A 269 10.05 -9.78 -7.27
CA VAL A 269 8.98 -10.26 -6.37
C VAL A 269 9.64 -11.00 -5.22
N THR A 270 9.71 -10.41 -4.03
CA THR A 270 10.49 -10.99 -2.93
C THR A 270 9.83 -10.91 -1.56
N ASN A 271 10.03 -11.91 -0.70
CA ASN A 271 9.55 -11.92 0.69
C ASN A 271 8.05 -11.61 0.86
N ASN A 272 7.21 -11.99 -0.11
CA ASN A 272 5.76 -11.86 -0.01
C ASN A 272 5.15 -13.15 0.51
N LEU A 273 4.00 -13.03 1.20
CA LEU A 273 3.16 -14.13 1.63
C LEU A 273 2.01 -14.33 0.65
N TYR A 274 1.84 -15.55 0.13
CA TYR A 274 0.73 -15.94 -0.72
C TYR A 274 -0.11 -17.02 -0.05
N GLN A 275 -1.41 -16.79 0.08
CA GLN A 275 -2.33 -17.70 0.75
C GLN A 275 -3.52 -18.05 -0.14
N GLY A 276 -3.52 -19.27 -0.68
CA GLY A 276 -4.71 -19.88 -1.28
C GLY A 276 -5.23 -19.20 -2.54
N TRP A 277 -4.38 -19.05 -3.57
CA TRP A 277 -4.84 -18.61 -4.90
C TRP A 277 -5.69 -19.68 -5.59
N GLN A 278 -6.57 -19.29 -6.53
CA GLN A 278 -7.40 -20.29 -7.24
C GLN A 278 -6.86 -20.63 -8.63
N GLN A 279 -6.28 -19.67 -9.36
CA GLN A 279 -5.74 -19.90 -10.70
C GLN A 279 -4.20 -19.98 -10.72
N TYR A 280 -3.51 -18.89 -10.34
CA TYR A 280 -2.04 -18.83 -10.23
C TYR A 280 -1.63 -17.66 -9.33
N ALA A 281 -0.46 -17.74 -8.69
CA ALA A 281 0.11 -16.62 -7.94
C ALA A 281 0.80 -15.62 -8.88
N ILE A 282 1.99 -15.98 -9.37
CA ILE A 282 2.83 -15.15 -10.23
C ILE A 282 2.67 -15.63 -11.68
N GLY A 283 2.56 -14.70 -12.63
CA GLY A 283 2.51 -15.04 -14.05
C GLY A 283 2.90 -13.88 -14.95
N GLY A 284 2.94 -14.12 -16.25
CA GLY A 284 3.25 -13.08 -17.22
C GLY A 284 3.05 -13.48 -18.67
N SER A 285 3.13 -12.50 -19.57
CA SER A 285 3.07 -12.66 -21.02
C SER A 285 3.95 -11.63 -21.71
N MET A 286 4.28 -11.81 -22.99
CA MET A 286 5.12 -10.87 -23.75
C MET A 286 6.55 -10.71 -23.18
N ASN A 287 7.21 -11.84 -22.90
CA ASN A 287 8.60 -11.92 -22.46
C ASN A 287 8.96 -10.99 -21.27
N PRO A 288 8.23 -11.06 -20.13
CA PRO A 288 8.59 -10.31 -18.94
C PRO A 288 9.79 -10.96 -18.24
N SER A 289 10.53 -10.18 -17.47
CA SER A 289 11.56 -10.70 -16.58
C SER A 289 11.06 -10.66 -15.13
N ILE A 290 10.88 -11.82 -14.51
CA ILE A 290 10.38 -11.93 -13.14
C ILE A 290 11.43 -12.63 -12.29
N LYS A 291 11.98 -11.92 -11.30
CA LYS A 291 12.83 -12.52 -10.27
C LYS A 291 11.99 -12.78 -9.03
N SER A 292 11.72 -14.06 -8.74
CA SER A 292 11.03 -14.49 -7.51
C SER A 292 12.06 -14.94 -6.48
N GLU A 293 12.11 -14.32 -5.29
CA GLU A 293 13.12 -14.61 -4.27
C GLU A 293 12.51 -14.63 -2.85
N ALA A 294 12.71 -15.71 -2.09
CA ALA A 294 12.30 -15.83 -0.69
C ALA A 294 10.81 -15.55 -0.41
N ASN A 295 9.93 -15.78 -1.38
CA ASN A 295 8.48 -15.71 -1.16
C ASN A 295 7.98 -16.95 -0.42
N TYR A 296 6.94 -16.79 0.42
CA TYR A 296 6.31 -17.90 1.13
C TYR A 296 4.94 -18.20 0.52
N PHE A 297 4.78 -19.41 -0.02
CA PHE A 297 3.59 -19.82 -0.75
C PHE A 297 2.85 -20.92 0.01
N ILE A 298 1.64 -20.60 0.46
CA ILE A 298 0.69 -21.57 1.00
C ILE A 298 -0.32 -21.87 -0.11
N ALA A 299 -0.05 -22.96 -0.85
CA ALA A 299 -0.89 -23.42 -1.94
C ALA A 299 -2.31 -23.81 -1.46
N PRO A 300 -3.34 -23.67 -2.31
CA PRO A 300 -4.68 -24.13 -1.99
C PRO A 300 -4.73 -25.66 -1.78
N LYS A 301 -5.67 -26.14 -0.95
CA LYS A 301 -5.83 -27.58 -0.67
C LYS A 301 -6.23 -28.40 -1.92
N GLY A 302 -6.92 -27.77 -2.87
CA GLY A 302 -7.31 -28.36 -4.17
C GLY A 302 -7.23 -27.34 -5.29
N GLY A 303 -7.34 -27.79 -6.56
CA GLY A 303 -7.21 -26.93 -7.74
C GLY A 303 -5.77 -26.80 -8.26
N LYS A 304 -5.52 -25.81 -9.13
CA LYS A 304 -4.20 -25.57 -9.75
C LYS A 304 -3.20 -25.09 -8.70
N LYS A 305 -2.09 -25.82 -8.55
CA LYS A 305 -1.00 -25.51 -7.60
C LYS A 305 0.21 -24.86 -8.27
N GLU A 306 0.28 -24.89 -9.60
CA GLU A 306 1.42 -24.41 -10.35
C GLU A 306 1.54 -22.89 -10.33
N MET A 307 2.79 -22.43 -10.35
CA MET A 307 3.18 -21.06 -10.70
C MET A 307 3.77 -21.10 -12.12
N PRO A 308 3.01 -20.70 -13.15
CA PRO A 308 3.47 -20.76 -14.53
C PRO A 308 4.66 -19.82 -14.75
N GLY A 309 5.79 -20.34 -15.24
CA GLY A 309 6.91 -19.53 -15.75
C GLY A 309 8.08 -19.29 -14.80
N LEU A 310 8.16 -19.98 -13.66
CA LEU A 310 9.41 -20.08 -12.87
C LEU A 310 10.18 -21.33 -13.30
N SER A 311 10.79 -21.31 -14.49
CA SER A 311 11.83 -22.29 -14.80
C SER A 311 13.08 -21.92 -13.99
N ASN A 312 13.57 -22.86 -13.17
CA ASN A 312 14.85 -22.72 -12.48
C ASN A 312 15.92 -22.28 -13.49
N GLN A 313 16.45 -21.07 -13.31
CA GLN A 313 17.79 -20.71 -13.79
C GLN A 313 18.76 -20.84 -12.63
#